data_AF-K7VVV8-F1
#
_entry.id   AF-K7VVV8-F1
#
_cell.length_a   1.000
_cell.length_b   1.000
_cell.length_c   1.000
_cell.angle_alpha   90.00
_cell.angle_beta   90.00
_cell.angle_gamma   90.00
#
_symmetry.space_group_name_H-M   'P 1'
#
loop_
_entity.id
_entity.type
_entity.pdbx_description
1 polymer ?
#
loop_
_entity_poly.entity_id
_entity_poly.type
_entity_poly.pdbx_seq_one_letter_code
_entity_poly.pdbx_strand_id
1 'polypeptide(L)'
;MLVLEKALERGYQIGYTNKLEKGMSGGPLLNENGQLIGVNGMHAYPLWDVPSVFIDGTPADEKLHQQIVRLSRLALKIVVMALGLRQEARGKSEEGLGDFTFRYIFRFFSVHLLKLGYSHR
;
A
#
# COMPACT_ATOMS: atom_id res chain seq x y z
N MET A 1 -14.57 -3.36 1.56
CA MET A 1 -13.27 -2.79 1.15
C MET A 1 -13.52 -1.37 0.66
N LEU A 2 -12.70 -0.41 1.07
CA LEU A 2 -12.69 0.96 0.57
C LEU A 2 -11.49 1.14 -0.37
N VAL A 3 -11.71 1.70 -1.55
CA VAL A 3 -10.65 2.09 -2.48
C VAL A 3 -10.75 3.59 -2.67
N LEU A 4 -9.71 4.31 -2.29
CA LEU A 4 -9.64 5.75 -2.43
C LEU A 4 -9.32 6.11 -3.88
N GLU A 5 -9.91 7.18 -4.40
CA GLU A 5 -9.56 7.70 -5.72
C GLU A 5 -8.11 8.18 -5.77
N LYS A 6 -7.65 8.76 -4.66
CA LYS A 6 -6.31 9.29 -4.46
C LYS A 6 -5.64 8.63 -3.26
N ALA A 7 -4.33 8.39 -3.34
CA ALA A 7 -3.57 7.83 -2.23
C ALA A 7 -3.40 8.84 -1.09
N LEU A 8 -3.41 8.36 0.15
CA LEU A 8 -2.98 9.10 1.34
C LEU A 8 -1.48 9.44 1.27
N GLU A 9 -0.99 10.39 2.07
CA GLU A 9 0.42 10.86 2.07
C GLU A 9 1.47 9.74 2.09
N ARG A 10 1.13 8.61 2.70
CA ARG A 10 2.01 7.43 2.81
C ARG A 10 1.79 6.37 1.71
N GLY A 11 1.08 6.72 0.64
CA GLY A 11 0.79 5.85 -0.50
C GLY A 11 -0.39 4.89 -0.32
N TYR A 12 -1.06 4.91 0.84
CA TYR A 12 -2.19 4.03 1.12
C TYR A 12 -3.42 4.42 0.30
N GLN A 13 -4.01 3.44 -0.38
CA GLN A 13 -5.18 3.69 -1.25
C GLN A 13 -6.28 2.64 -1.08
N ILE A 14 -6.00 1.53 -0.39
CA ILE A 14 -6.98 0.49 -0.10
C ILE A 14 -7.12 0.38 1.41
N GLY A 15 -8.34 0.28 1.92
CA GLY A 15 -8.56 -0.10 3.30
C GLY A 15 -9.70 -1.10 3.48
N TYR A 16 -9.63 -1.87 4.56
CA TYR A 16 -10.50 -3.01 4.78
C TYR A 16 -10.63 -3.35 6.27
N THR A 17 -11.61 -4.18 6.60
CA THR A 17 -12.06 -4.47 7.98
C THR A 17 -11.86 -5.93 8.39
N ASN A 18 -10.98 -6.66 7.71
CA ASN A 18 -10.72 -8.06 8.04
C ASN A 18 -10.01 -8.15 9.39
N LYS A 19 -10.17 -9.31 10.05
CA LYS A 19 -9.45 -9.62 11.29
C LYS A 19 -7.95 -9.43 11.09
N LEU A 20 -7.32 -8.77 12.06
CA LEU A 20 -5.90 -8.50 12.06
C LEU A 20 -5.15 -9.55 12.86
N GLU A 21 -4.01 -9.97 12.34
CA GLU A 21 -3.03 -10.79 13.03
C GLU A 21 -1.68 -10.08 13.02
N LYS A 22 -0.93 -10.24 14.12
CA LYS A 22 0.42 -9.69 14.21
C LYS A 22 1.29 -10.31 13.10
N GLY A 23 2.06 -9.47 12.41
CA GLY A 23 2.94 -9.93 11.33
C GLY A 23 2.31 -9.92 9.94
N MET A 24 1.05 -9.49 9.78
CA MET A 24 0.47 -9.35 8.44
C MET A 24 1.10 -8.21 7.62
N SER A 25 1.78 -7.23 8.24
CA SER A 25 2.42 -6.10 7.54
C SER A 25 3.47 -6.60 6.55
N GLY A 26 3.49 -6.03 5.35
CA GLY A 26 4.29 -6.52 4.22
C GLY A 26 3.69 -7.72 3.47
N GLY A 27 2.65 -8.36 4.02
CA GLY A 27 1.96 -9.47 3.37
C GLY A 27 1.07 -9.05 2.18
N PRO A 28 0.69 -10.01 1.30
CA PRO A 28 -0.17 -9.73 0.18
C PRO A 28 -1.61 -9.40 0.61
N LEU A 29 -2.24 -8.44 -0.06
CA LEU A 29 -3.69 -8.25 -0.07
C LEU A 29 -4.23 -8.85 -1.37
N LEU A 30 -5.02 -9.91 -1.26
CA LEU A 30 -5.59 -10.64 -2.39
C LEU A 30 -7.07 -10.32 -2.56
N ASN A 31 -7.56 -10.34 -3.80
CA ASN A 31 -8.99 -10.37 -4.08
C ASN A 31 -9.55 -11.82 -4.01
N GLU A 32 -10.85 -11.98 -4.25
CA GLU A 32 -11.55 -13.27 -4.18
C GLU A 32 -11.02 -14.30 -5.20
N ASN A 33 -10.38 -13.85 -6.28
CA ASN A 33 -9.75 -14.70 -7.28
C ASN A 33 -8.29 -15.07 -6.94
N GLY A 34 -7.80 -14.70 -5.75
CA GLY A 34 -6.41 -14.90 -5.34
C GLY A 34 -5.41 -13.96 -6.02
N GLN A 35 -5.88 -12.91 -6.70
CA GLN A 35 -5.00 -11.96 -7.40
C GLN A 35 -4.46 -10.91 -6.42
N LEU A 36 -3.18 -10.57 -6.53
CA LEU A 36 -2.54 -9.54 -5.71
C LEU A 36 -3.00 -8.13 -6.11
N ILE A 37 -3.71 -7.46 -5.20
CA ILE A 37 -4.24 -6.10 -5.42
C ILE A 37 -3.53 -5.03 -4.56
N GLY A 38 -2.78 -5.44 -3.55
CA GLY A 38 -2.00 -4.52 -2.74
C GLY A 38 -1.04 -5.19 -1.75
N VAL A 39 -0.26 -4.37 -1.07
CA VAL A 39 0.61 -4.79 0.03
C VAL A 39 0.14 -4.15 1.32
N ASN A 40 -0.06 -4.99 2.30
CA ASN A 40 -0.43 -4.62 3.63
C ASN A 40 0.58 -3.68 4.31
N GLY A 41 0.11 -2.57 4.89
CA GLY A 41 1.01 -1.64 5.59
C GLY A 41 0.55 -1.33 7.00
N MET A 42 -0.25 -0.27 7.14
CA MET A 42 -0.57 0.36 8.42
C MET A 42 -1.87 -0.18 9.01
N HIS A 43 -1.94 -0.27 10.35
CA HIS A 43 -3.23 -0.31 11.02
C HIS A 43 -3.94 1.02 10.79
N ALA A 44 -5.23 0.96 10.49
CA ALA A 44 -5.97 2.16 10.12
C ALA A 44 -6.34 3.04 11.33
N TYR A 45 -6.24 2.53 12.56
CA TYR A 45 -6.49 3.28 13.78
C TYR A 45 -5.37 4.31 14.02
N PRO A 46 -5.62 5.62 13.83
CA PRO A 46 -4.66 6.61 14.28
C PRO A 46 -4.73 6.69 15.82
N LEU A 47 -3.60 6.94 16.46
CA LEU A 47 -3.59 7.16 17.91
C LEU A 47 -4.32 8.46 18.29
N TRP A 48 -4.50 9.39 17.34
CA TRP A 48 -5.04 10.75 17.51
C TRP A 48 -6.05 11.05 16.37
N ASP A 49 -7.10 11.85 16.61
CA ASP A 49 -8.13 12.23 15.61
C ASP A 49 -7.59 13.28 14.62
N VAL A 50 -6.56 12.90 13.86
CA VAL A 50 -5.92 13.74 12.86
C VAL A 50 -6.58 13.52 11.49
N PRO A 51 -6.86 14.59 10.73
CA PRO A 51 -7.44 14.45 9.40
C PRO A 51 -6.63 13.52 8.52
N SER A 52 -7.31 12.69 7.73
CA SER A 52 -6.65 11.91 6.69
C SER A 52 -6.20 12.83 5.56
N VAL A 53 -4.91 12.86 5.26
CA VAL A 53 -4.34 13.73 4.23
C VAL A 53 -3.90 12.92 3.01
N PHE A 54 -4.21 13.42 1.82
CA PHE A 54 -3.81 12.84 0.54
C PHE A 54 -2.37 13.19 0.17
N ILE A 55 -1.79 12.44 -0.77
CA ILE A 55 -0.41 12.64 -1.24
C ILE A 55 -0.12 14.02 -1.85
N ASP A 56 -1.15 14.78 -2.23
CA ASP A 56 -1.03 16.16 -2.70
C ASP A 56 -1.27 17.20 -1.59
N GLY A 57 -1.32 16.77 -0.32
CA GLY A 57 -1.55 17.63 0.84
C GLY A 57 -3.01 18.03 1.06
N THR A 58 -3.93 17.60 0.19
CA THR A 58 -5.36 17.90 0.38
C THR A 58 -5.96 17.03 1.50
N PRO A 59 -6.75 17.59 2.43
CA PRO A 59 -7.43 16.78 3.44
C PRO A 59 -8.60 16.01 2.80
N ALA A 60 -8.86 14.81 3.31
CA ALA A 60 -10.11 14.10 3.04
C ALA A 60 -11.28 14.87 3.67
N ASP A 61 -12.43 14.83 3.02
CA ASP A 61 -13.65 15.36 3.63
C ASP A 61 -14.02 14.57 4.90
N GLU A 62 -14.81 15.19 5.78
CA GLU A 62 -15.16 14.62 7.08
C GLU A 62 -15.80 13.22 6.95
N LYS A 63 -16.69 13.02 5.98
CA LYS A 63 -17.39 11.74 5.83
C LYS A 63 -16.41 10.64 5.41
N LEU A 64 -15.49 10.95 4.50
CA LEU A 64 -14.45 10.03 4.06
C LEU A 64 -13.44 9.77 5.18
N HIS A 65 -13.05 10.79 5.93
CA HIS A 65 -12.20 10.64 7.10
C HIS A 65 -12.82 9.68 8.13
N GLN A 66 -14.11 9.86 8.45
CA GLN A 66 -14.86 8.96 9.33
C GLN A 66 -14.96 7.53 8.80
N GLN A 67 -14.96 7.33 7.47
CA GLN A 67 -14.87 6.00 6.89
C GLN A 67 -13.49 5.39 7.07
N ILE A 68 -12.42 6.18 6.86
CA ILE A 68 -11.03 5.72 6.96
C ILE A 68 -10.71 5.27 8.40
N VAL A 69 -11.09 6.04 9.40
CA VAL A 69 -10.81 5.71 10.82
C VAL A 69 -11.55 4.47 11.32
N ARG A 70 -12.63 4.05 10.64
CA ARG A 70 -13.39 2.82 10.95
C ARG A 70 -12.77 1.56 10.34
N LEU A 71 -11.79 1.70 9.45
CA LEU A 71 -11.13 0.56 8.84
C LEU A 71 -10.26 -0.13 9.89
N SER A 72 -10.00 -1.41 9.69
CA SER A 72 -9.01 -2.13 10.51
C SER A 72 -7.61 -1.90 9.95
N ARG A 73 -7.49 -1.72 8.63
CA ARG A 73 -6.18 -1.63 7.96
C ARG A 73 -6.17 -0.86 6.67
N LEU A 74 -4.97 -0.42 6.31
CA LEU A 74 -4.62 0.22 5.05
C LEU A 74 -3.53 -0.56 4.31
N ALA A 75 -3.64 -0.57 2.98
CA ALA A 75 -2.74 -1.23 2.05
C ALA A 75 -2.33 -0.29 0.91
N LEU A 76 -1.09 -0.49 0.45
CA LEU A 76 -0.51 0.13 -0.73
C LEU A 76 -1.08 -0.57 -1.96
N LYS A 77 -1.69 0.17 -2.88
CA LYS A 77 -2.24 -0.40 -4.12
C LYS A 77 -1.09 -0.81 -5.05
N ILE A 78 -1.18 -1.99 -5.67
CA ILE A 78 -0.09 -2.53 -6.49
C ILE A 78 0.30 -1.62 -7.67
N VAL A 79 -0.67 -0.92 -8.28
CA VAL A 79 -0.40 0.04 -9.37
C VAL A 79 0.39 1.24 -8.86
N VAL A 80 0.05 1.76 -7.68
CA VAL A 80 0.79 2.86 -7.05
C VAL A 80 2.21 2.43 -6.74
N MET A 81 2.39 1.20 -6.25
CA MET A 81 3.72 0.61 -6.07
C MET A 81 4.48 0.52 -7.39
N ALA A 82 3.88 -0.04 -8.45
CA ALA A 82 4.55 -0.17 -9.75
C ALA A 82 4.96 1.19 -10.35
N LEU A 83 4.12 2.22 -10.20
CA LEU A 83 4.43 3.58 -10.65
C LEU A 83 5.52 4.23 -9.79
N GLY A 84 5.44 4.08 -8.45
CA GLY A 84 6.46 4.56 -7.52
C GLY A 84 7.83 3.91 -7.77
N LEU A 85 7.87 2.57 -7.89
CA LEU A 85 9.06 1.81 -8.26
C LEU A 85 9.68 2.30 -9.58
N ARG A 86 8.85 2.68 -10.57
CA ARG A 86 9.30 3.21 -11.85
C ARG A 86 9.90 4.61 -11.75
N GLN A 87 9.35 5.46 -10.88
CA GLN A 87 9.85 6.82 -10.62
C GLN A 87 11.15 6.78 -9.81
N GLU A 88 11.24 5.90 -8.81
CA GLU A 88 12.39 5.74 -7.92
C GLU A 88 13.59 5.08 -8.63
N ALA A 89 13.34 4.18 -9.58
CA ALA A 89 14.36 3.70 -10.51
C ALA A 89 14.94 4.80 -11.43
N ARG A 90 14.23 5.93 -11.59
CA ARG A 90 14.68 7.12 -12.32
C ARG A 90 15.09 8.23 -11.35
N GLY A 91 16.14 7.98 -10.57
CA GLY A 91 16.91 9.04 -9.92
C GLY A 91 16.87 9.05 -8.40
N LYS A 92 17.86 8.37 -7.80
CA LYS A 92 18.45 8.58 -6.46
C LYS A 92 17.72 8.00 -5.24
N SER A 93 18.47 8.03 -4.12
CA SER A 93 18.73 7.03 -3.07
C SER A 93 17.59 6.63 -2.13
N GLU A 94 17.70 5.39 -1.62
CA GLU A 94 16.80 4.56 -0.80
C GLU A 94 16.20 5.15 0.50
N GLU A 95 16.36 6.45 0.78
CA GLU A 95 16.07 7.03 2.10
C GLU A 95 14.64 7.56 2.28
N GLY A 96 13.87 7.75 1.20
CA GLY A 96 12.54 8.40 1.25
C GLY A 96 11.39 7.49 1.70
N LEU A 97 11.55 6.17 1.60
CA LEU A 97 10.51 5.19 1.91
C LEU A 97 11.12 4.08 2.76
N GLY A 98 10.98 4.17 4.09
CA GLY A 98 11.53 3.27 5.11
C GLY A 98 12.10 1.95 4.58
N ASP A 99 13.44 1.89 4.56
CA ASP A 99 14.34 0.93 3.89
C ASP A 99 13.88 -0.54 3.86
N PHE A 100 13.19 -1.00 4.91
CA PHE A 100 12.75 -2.40 5.01
C PHE A 100 11.59 -2.78 4.08
N THR A 101 10.54 -1.96 4.01
CA THR A 101 9.33 -2.31 3.22
C THR A 101 9.58 -2.17 1.73
N PHE A 102 10.35 -1.14 1.34
CA PHE A 102 10.72 -0.93 -0.06
C PHE A 102 11.66 -2.04 -0.57
N ARG A 103 12.76 -2.34 0.15
CA ARG A 103 13.69 -3.41 -0.25
C ARG A 103 13.03 -4.78 -0.23
N TYR A 104 12.14 -5.07 0.72
CA TYR A 104 11.42 -6.34 0.76
C TYR A 104 10.45 -6.48 -0.41
N ILE A 105 9.64 -5.45 -0.71
CA ILE A 105 8.71 -5.49 -1.84
C ILE A 105 9.49 -5.54 -3.15
N PHE A 106 10.50 -4.69 -3.33
CA PHE A 106 11.33 -4.70 -4.54
C PHE A 106 12.04 -6.05 -4.73
N ARG A 107 12.60 -6.66 -3.68
CA ARG A 107 13.23 -7.98 -3.75
C ARG A 107 12.23 -9.10 -3.98
N PHE A 108 11.07 -9.08 -3.32
CA PHE A 108 10.02 -10.09 -3.51
C PHE A 108 9.49 -10.06 -4.94
N PHE A 109 9.18 -8.87 -5.47
CA PHE A 109 8.72 -8.70 -6.85
C PHE A 109 9.82 -8.94 -7.88
N SER A 110 11.06 -8.49 -7.67
CA SER A 110 12.17 -8.76 -8.59
C SER A 110 12.42 -10.26 -8.73
N VAL A 111 12.38 -11.01 -7.62
CA VAL A 111 12.57 -12.48 -7.66
C VAL A 111 11.38 -13.22 -8.31
N HIS A 112 10.15 -12.73 -8.18
CA HIS A 112 8.97 -13.41 -8.72
C HIS A 112 8.59 -12.99 -10.15
N LEU A 113 8.78 -11.72 -10.53
CA LEU A 113 8.61 -11.25 -11.91
C LEU A 113 9.64 -11.88 -12.86
N LEU A 114 10.88 -12.13 -12.37
CA LEU A 114 11.87 -12.88 -13.13
C LEU A 114 11.45 -14.34 -13.39
N LYS A 115 10.68 -14.96 -12.49
CA LYS A 115 10.17 -16.33 -12.69
C LYS A 115 8.99 -16.41 -13.67
N LEU A 116 8.15 -15.37 -13.73
CA LEU A 116 7.05 -15.30 -14.70
C LEU A 116 7.54 -15.07 -16.14
N GLY A 117 8.69 -14.43 -16.32
CA GLY A 117 9.33 -14.26 -17.64
C GLY A 117 10.07 -15.52 -18.16
N TYR A 118 10.29 -16.52 -17.30
CA TYR A 118 10.99 -17.76 -17.67
C TYR A 118 10.04 -18.93 -18.03
N SER A 119 8.73 -18.76 -17.88
CA SER A 119 7.74 -19.83 -18.15
C SER A 119 7.10 -19.75 -19.55
N HIS A 120 7.75 -19.07 -20.50
CA HIS A 120 7.39 -19.10 -21.93
C HIS A 120 8.64 -19.05 -22.82
N ARG A 121 9.56 -19.99 -22.62
CA ARG A 121 10.43 -20.52 -23.67
C ARG A 121 10.61 -22.02 -23.49
#